data_AF-A0A957D456-F1
#
_entry.id   AF-A0A957D456-F1
#
_cell.length_a   1.000
_cell.length_b   1.000
_cell.length_c   1.000
_cell.angle_alpha   90.00
_cell.angle_beta   90.00
_cell.angle_gamma   90.00
#
_symmetry.space_group_name_H-M   'P 1'
#
loop_
_entity.id
_entity.type
_entity.pdbx_description
1 polymer ?
#
loop_
_entity_poly.entity_id
_entity_poly.type
_entity_poly.pdbx_seq_one_letter_code
_entity_poly.pdbx_strand_id
1 'polypeptide(L)'
;MNALIVNQTTQLPGSGVNWYLERYAKPEKHVNNMSLDEKRAIIEEIHADIFSYEYWDDLLEEYDMEPLDEGLDEDAQDDEIFKPSRGGWSDEGESEKHNNLKKFIANNPDVVGLGENSTKGIIEYLFPSSDKADVVFKNGSKYLGVEVKSIISNDEDINRGIFQCVKYQSLLRAEQKALMLPPTARAVLVVEQQLPLGLQNLADILGIKVIVHQVNK
;
A
#
# COMPACT_ATOMS: atom_id res chain seq x y z
N MET A 1 0.73 11.65 -22.52
CA MET A 1 -0.27 10.63 -22.93
C MET A 1 0.23 9.19 -22.82
N ASN A 2 1.41 8.83 -23.36
CA ASN A 2 1.91 7.44 -23.37
C ASN A 2 2.07 6.77 -21.99
N ALA A 3 2.21 7.54 -20.91
CA ALA A 3 2.27 7.00 -19.54
C ALA A 3 0.89 6.82 -18.90
N LEU A 4 -0.15 7.54 -19.36
CA LEU A 4 -1.47 7.55 -18.72
C LEU A 4 -2.36 6.37 -19.14
N ILE A 5 -2.23 5.91 -20.39
CA ILE A 5 -3.01 4.77 -20.89
C ILE A 5 -2.26 3.49 -20.59
N VAL A 6 -2.80 2.66 -19.70
CA VAL A 6 -2.22 1.38 -19.29
C VAL A 6 -2.99 0.19 -19.86
N ASN A 7 -2.28 -0.90 -20.14
CA ASN A 7 -2.89 -2.18 -20.45
C ASN A 7 -3.57 -2.76 -19.20
N GLN A 8 -4.82 -3.21 -19.34
CA GLN A 8 -5.61 -3.70 -18.21
C GLN A 8 -4.98 -4.90 -17.47
N THR A 9 -4.30 -5.79 -18.19
CA THR A 9 -3.71 -7.00 -17.61
C THR A 9 -2.35 -6.72 -16.96
N THR A 10 -1.46 -6.03 -17.68
CA THR A 10 -0.11 -5.79 -17.20
C THR A 10 -0.03 -4.57 -16.29
N GLN A 11 -1.01 -3.67 -16.34
CA GLN A 11 -1.00 -2.35 -15.72
C GLN A 11 0.23 -1.53 -16.12
N LEU A 12 0.80 -1.82 -17.29
CA LEU A 12 1.91 -1.07 -17.86
C LEU A 12 1.41 -0.21 -19.03
N PRO A 13 1.95 0.99 -19.23
CA PRO A 13 1.65 1.82 -20.38
C PRO A 13 2.13 1.21 -21.70
N GLY A 14 1.59 1.72 -22.82
CA GLY A 14 1.93 1.28 -24.17
C GLY A 14 3.42 1.45 -24.53
N SER A 15 3.81 0.85 -25.66
CA SER A 15 5.19 0.94 -26.18
C SER A 15 5.61 2.41 -26.34
N GLY A 16 6.70 2.79 -25.67
CA GLY A 16 7.21 4.17 -25.67
C GLY A 16 7.31 4.84 -24.31
N VAL A 17 6.87 4.21 -23.21
CA VAL A 17 7.08 4.76 -21.86
C VAL A 17 8.49 4.49 -21.29
N ASN A 18 9.25 3.57 -21.90
CA ASN A 18 10.57 3.17 -21.40
C ASN A 18 11.53 4.36 -21.23
N TRP A 19 11.47 5.37 -22.10
CA TRP A 19 12.31 6.56 -21.98
C TRP A 19 11.94 7.43 -20.76
N TYR A 20 10.65 7.48 -20.39
CA TYR A 20 10.22 8.13 -19.15
C TYR A 20 10.70 7.31 -17.95
N LEU A 21 10.52 5.99 -18.01
CA LEU A 21 10.97 5.09 -16.94
C LEU A 21 12.48 5.21 -16.70
N GLU A 22 13.30 5.39 -17.73
CA GLU A 22 14.75 5.62 -17.60
C GLU A 22 15.12 6.94 -16.88
N ARG A 23 14.22 7.93 -16.88
CA ARG A 23 14.43 9.19 -16.15
C ARG A 23 14.16 9.05 -14.64
N TYR A 24 13.32 8.09 -14.27
CA TYR A 24 12.96 7.77 -12.87
C TYR A 24 13.73 6.56 -12.32
N ALA A 25 14.16 5.66 -13.18
CA ALA A 25 15.03 4.54 -12.88
C ALA A 25 16.48 5.02 -12.74
N LYS A 26 17.27 4.35 -11.88
CA LYS A 26 18.72 4.59 -11.82
C LYS A 26 19.36 4.48 -13.22
N PRO A 27 20.42 5.26 -13.51
CA PRO A 27 21.19 5.13 -14.75
C PRO A 27 21.80 3.73 -14.97
N GLU A 28 21.93 2.92 -13.92
CA GLU A 28 22.57 1.60 -13.98
C GLU A 28 21.61 0.41 -14.18
N LYS A 29 20.29 0.59 -13.95
CA LYS A 29 19.31 -0.51 -14.06
C LYS A 29 18.40 -0.25 -15.26
N HIS A 30 18.75 -0.83 -16.41
CA HIS A 30 17.93 -0.76 -17.61
C HIS A 30 16.50 -1.23 -17.30
N VAL A 31 15.51 -0.48 -17.80
CA VAL A 31 14.07 -0.77 -17.63
C VAL A 31 13.72 -2.21 -18.05
N ASN A 32 14.46 -2.77 -19.02
CA ASN A 32 14.30 -4.15 -19.47
C ASN A 32 14.63 -5.20 -18.38
N ASN A 33 15.48 -4.85 -17.41
CA ASN A 33 15.91 -5.73 -16.32
C ASN A 33 15.08 -5.55 -15.04
N MET A 34 14.06 -4.68 -15.05
CA MET A 34 13.16 -4.49 -13.93
C MET A 34 12.07 -5.56 -13.91
N SER A 35 11.74 -6.02 -12.70
CA SER A 35 10.56 -6.84 -12.47
C SER A 35 9.26 -6.07 -12.77
N LEU A 36 8.16 -6.79 -12.96
CA LEU A 36 6.86 -6.17 -13.21
C LEU A 36 6.42 -5.25 -12.06
N ASP A 37 6.65 -5.68 -10.81
CA ASP A 37 6.35 -4.89 -9.61
C ASP A 37 7.16 -3.58 -9.58
N GLU A 38 8.46 -3.64 -9.92
CA GLU A 38 9.32 -2.44 -9.99
C GLU A 38 8.83 -1.47 -11.06
N LYS A 39 8.42 -1.97 -12.23
CA LYS A 39 7.87 -1.12 -13.30
C LYS A 39 6.58 -0.45 -12.85
N ARG A 40 5.64 -1.20 -12.28
CA ARG A 40 4.36 -0.66 -11.78
C ARG A 40 4.57 0.41 -10.73
N ALA A 41 5.44 0.16 -9.75
CA ALA A 41 5.74 1.14 -8.71
C ALA A 41 6.30 2.45 -9.29
N ILE A 42 7.16 2.39 -10.30
CA ILE A 42 7.69 3.60 -10.96
C ILE A 42 6.58 4.32 -11.76
N ILE A 43 5.68 3.58 -12.40
CA ILE A 43 4.56 4.17 -13.14
C ILE A 43 3.61 4.92 -12.20
N GLU A 44 3.32 4.36 -11.02
CA GLU A 44 2.52 5.05 -9.99
C GLU A 44 3.14 6.39 -9.59
N GLU A 45 4.47 6.47 -9.49
CA GLU A 45 5.16 7.74 -9.21
C GLU A 45 5.06 8.73 -10.37
N ILE A 46 5.21 8.25 -11.61
CA ILE A 46 5.02 9.07 -12.81
C ILE A 46 3.59 9.61 -12.86
N HIS A 47 2.60 8.77 -12.54
CA HIS A 47 1.20 9.19 -12.46
C HIS A 47 1.00 10.25 -11.39
N ALA A 48 1.55 10.05 -10.19
CA ALA A 48 1.47 11.03 -9.11
C ALA A 48 2.04 12.39 -9.55
N ASP A 49 3.22 12.41 -10.18
CA ASP A 49 3.82 13.63 -10.70
C ASP A 49 2.94 14.30 -11.76
N ILE A 50 2.41 13.51 -12.71
CA ILE A 50 1.50 14.01 -13.76
C ILE A 50 0.25 14.63 -13.14
N PHE A 51 -0.41 13.94 -12.21
CA PHE A 51 -1.65 14.44 -11.58
C PHE A 51 -1.41 15.63 -10.64
N SER A 52 -0.19 15.78 -10.10
CA SER A 52 0.19 16.94 -9.28
C SER A 52 0.68 18.15 -10.07
N TYR A 53 0.67 18.07 -11.41
CA TYR A 53 1.14 19.17 -12.25
C TYR A 53 0.30 20.43 -12.05
N GLU A 54 0.93 21.51 -11.59
CA GLU A 54 0.24 22.74 -11.13
C GLU A 54 -0.45 23.49 -12.27
N TYR A 55 -0.02 23.30 -13.52
CA TYR A 55 -0.46 24.08 -14.68
C TYR A 55 -1.41 23.29 -15.61
N TRP A 56 -2.26 22.44 -15.04
CA TRP A 56 -3.30 21.75 -15.82
C TRP A 56 -4.27 22.73 -16.47
N ASP A 57 -4.67 23.78 -15.75
CA ASP A 57 -5.61 24.78 -16.25
C ASP A 57 -5.03 25.56 -17.44
N ASP A 58 -3.76 25.99 -17.35
CA ASP A 58 -3.05 26.65 -18.45
C ASP A 58 -2.98 25.76 -19.71
N LEU A 59 -2.82 24.44 -19.51
CA LEU A 59 -2.77 23.48 -20.60
C LEU A 59 -4.16 23.29 -21.23
N LEU A 60 -5.22 23.26 -20.42
CA LEU A 60 -6.59 23.21 -20.93
C LEU A 60 -6.93 24.46 -21.73
N GLU A 61 -6.55 25.64 -21.26
CA GLU A 61 -6.74 26.91 -21.97
C GLU A 61 -6.02 26.94 -23.33
N GLU A 62 -4.74 26.55 -23.36
CA GLU A 62 -3.95 26.50 -24.61
C GLU A 62 -4.56 25.58 -25.68
N TYR A 63 -5.20 24.48 -25.26
CA TYR A 63 -5.84 23.52 -26.16
C TYR A 63 -7.35 23.77 -26.37
N ASP A 64 -7.90 24.88 -25.85
CA ASP A 64 -9.33 25.22 -25.94
C ASP A 64 -10.23 24.07 -25.43
N MET A 65 -9.79 23.44 -24.33
CA MET A 65 -10.49 22.34 -23.67
C MET A 65 -11.13 22.83 -22.37
N GLU A 66 -12.36 22.39 -22.12
CA GLU A 66 -13.04 22.67 -20.86
C GLU A 66 -12.70 21.57 -19.82
N PRO A 67 -12.43 21.95 -18.56
CA PRO A 67 -12.30 20.98 -17.48
C PRO A 67 -13.62 20.24 -17.27
N LEU A 68 -13.52 18.97 -16.83
CA LEU A 68 -14.69 18.21 -16.40
C LEU A 68 -15.15 18.73 -15.03
N ASP A 69 -16.23 19.51 -15.01
CA ASP A 69 -16.86 20.03 -13.78
C ASP A 69 -17.76 18.98 -13.09
N GLU A 70 -18.24 18.00 -13.85
CA GLU A 70 -19.02 16.89 -13.30
C GLU A 70 -18.03 15.91 -12.67
N GLY A 71 -18.07 15.82 -11.33
CA GLY A 71 -17.49 14.67 -10.63
C GLY A 71 -17.99 13.40 -11.31
N LEU A 72 -17.14 12.37 -11.38
CA LEU A 72 -17.57 11.08 -11.89
C LEU A 72 -18.85 10.69 -11.14
N ASP A 73 -19.98 10.60 -11.87
CA ASP A 73 -21.16 9.86 -11.44
C ASP A 73 -20.72 8.39 -11.37
N GLU A 74 -19.90 8.07 -10.37
CA GLU A 74 -19.84 6.72 -9.85
C GLU A 74 -21.27 6.48 -9.39
N ASP A 75 -22.02 5.68 -10.15
CA ASP A 75 -23.23 5.03 -9.67
C ASP A 75 -22.90 4.54 -8.27
N ALA A 76 -23.28 5.33 -7.27
CA ALA A 76 -23.00 5.06 -5.89
C ALA A 76 -23.89 3.87 -5.56
N GLN A 77 -23.40 2.67 -5.88
CA GLN A 77 -23.75 1.52 -5.10
C GLN A 77 -23.47 1.98 -3.67
N ASP A 78 -24.52 2.04 -2.87
CA ASP A 78 -24.48 2.11 -1.42
C ASP A 78 -23.73 0.85 -0.92
N ASP A 79 -22.49 0.70 -1.34
CA ASP A 79 -21.55 -0.22 -0.74
C ASP A 79 -21.36 0.36 0.64
N GLU A 80 -21.91 -0.34 1.62
CA GLU A 80 -21.78 -0.02 3.03
C GLU A 80 -20.28 0.14 3.29
N ILE A 81 -19.76 1.37 3.32
CA ILE A 81 -18.35 1.67 3.57
C ILE A 81 -18.27 2.25 4.97
N PHE A 82 -17.41 1.66 5.80
CA PHE A 82 -17.21 2.16 7.15
C PHE A 82 -16.56 3.55 7.09
N LYS A 83 -17.24 4.57 7.60
CA LYS A 83 -16.68 5.93 7.62
C LYS A 83 -15.45 5.97 8.53
N PRO A 84 -14.36 6.65 8.12
CA PRO A 84 -13.16 6.76 8.95
C PRO A 84 -13.52 7.30 10.34
N SER A 85 -13.24 6.52 11.38
CA SER A 85 -13.53 6.91 12.76
C SER A 85 -12.29 7.50 13.43
N ARG A 86 -12.48 8.60 14.16
CA ARG A 86 -11.45 9.23 14.99
C ARG A 86 -11.72 8.86 16.45
N GLY A 87 -11.51 7.59 16.81
CA GLY A 87 -11.89 7.06 18.12
C GLY A 87 -11.16 5.77 18.54
N GLY A 88 -11.42 5.35 19.77
CA GLY A 88 -11.02 4.04 20.32
C GLY A 88 -9.59 3.92 20.86
N TRP A 89 -8.95 5.02 21.25
CA TRP A 89 -7.68 4.96 21.97
C TRP A 89 -7.88 4.13 23.25
N SER A 90 -7.37 2.91 23.25
CA SER A 90 -7.23 2.15 24.49
C SER A 90 -5.91 2.56 25.13
N ASP A 91 -5.97 3.13 26.33
CA ASP A 91 -4.79 3.31 27.19
C ASP A 91 -4.20 1.96 27.67
N GLU A 92 -4.84 0.85 27.29
CA GLU A 92 -4.34 -0.49 27.52
C GLU A 92 -3.17 -0.77 26.58
N GLY A 93 -2.01 -1.06 27.18
CA GLY A 93 -0.82 -1.48 26.45
C GLY A 93 -1.06 -2.73 25.59
N GLU A 94 -0.11 -3.03 24.72
CA GLU A 94 -0.17 -4.16 23.78
C GLU A 94 -0.59 -5.47 24.48
N SER A 95 -1.66 -6.09 23.99
CA SER A 95 -2.18 -7.33 24.58
C SER A 95 -1.29 -8.54 24.28
N GLU A 96 -1.35 -9.56 25.12
CA GLU A 96 -0.64 -10.83 24.88
C GLU A 96 -1.05 -11.48 23.55
N LYS A 97 -2.34 -11.38 23.18
CA LYS A 97 -2.87 -11.90 21.92
C LYS A 97 -2.30 -11.17 20.70
N HIS A 98 -2.19 -9.84 20.74
CA HIS A 98 -1.55 -9.06 19.68
C HIS A 98 -0.07 -9.44 19.54
N ASN A 99 0.67 -9.52 20.65
CA ASN A 99 2.08 -9.91 20.65
C ASN A 99 2.31 -11.34 20.11
N ASN A 100 1.45 -12.29 20.48
CA ASN A 100 1.51 -13.67 19.98
C ASN A 100 1.31 -13.72 18.47
N LEU A 101 0.31 -13.01 17.96
CA LEU A 101 0.04 -12.92 16.52
C LEU A 101 1.22 -12.28 15.78
N LYS A 102 1.73 -11.14 16.29
CA LYS A 102 2.89 -10.43 15.73
C LYS A 102 4.12 -11.32 15.62
N LYS A 103 4.46 -12.03 16.71
CA LYS A 103 5.58 -12.99 16.74
C LYS A 103 5.37 -14.16 15.79
N PHE A 104 4.14 -14.68 15.71
CA PHE A 104 3.82 -15.76 14.79
C PHE A 104 4.03 -15.32 13.35
N ILE A 105 3.45 -14.19 12.94
CA ILE A 105 3.58 -13.68 11.57
C ILE A 105 5.05 -13.44 11.20
N ALA A 106 5.82 -12.80 12.07
CA ALA A 106 7.25 -12.58 11.82
C ALA A 106 8.05 -13.87 11.58
N ASN A 107 7.62 -15.01 12.13
CA ASN A 107 8.27 -16.31 11.93
C ASN A 107 7.68 -17.15 10.79
N ASN A 108 6.52 -16.77 10.23
CA ASN A 108 5.80 -17.52 9.20
C ASN A 108 5.49 -16.61 7.99
N PRO A 109 6.51 -16.26 7.17
CA PRO A 109 6.36 -15.34 6.03
C PRO A 109 5.39 -15.87 4.94
N ASP A 110 5.18 -17.17 4.86
CA ASP A 110 4.23 -17.85 3.97
C ASP A 110 2.78 -17.39 4.18
N VAL A 111 2.40 -17.10 5.42
CA VAL A 111 1.06 -16.62 5.78
C VAL A 111 0.71 -15.32 5.06
N VAL A 112 1.71 -14.46 4.84
CA VAL A 112 1.53 -13.18 4.14
C VAL A 112 1.87 -13.26 2.64
N GLY A 113 2.00 -14.49 2.11
CA GLY A 113 2.24 -14.75 0.70
C GLY A 113 3.69 -14.56 0.25
N LEU A 114 4.65 -14.54 1.18
CA LEU A 114 6.07 -14.60 0.86
C LEU A 114 6.52 -16.06 0.77
N GLY A 115 7.53 -16.39 -0.04
CA GLY A 115 7.97 -17.79 -0.19
C GLY A 115 8.57 -18.37 1.10
N GLU A 116 8.56 -19.70 1.25
CA GLU A 116 9.09 -20.42 2.44
C GLU A 116 10.55 -20.07 2.79
N ASN A 117 11.35 -19.69 1.78
CA ASN A 117 12.76 -19.29 1.96
C ASN A 117 12.94 -17.79 2.30
N SER A 118 11.85 -17.07 2.59
CA SER A 118 11.93 -15.66 2.96
C SER A 118 12.53 -15.49 4.35
N THR A 119 13.27 -14.39 4.54
CA THR A 119 13.80 -14.04 5.85
C THR A 119 12.67 -13.78 6.84
N LYS A 120 12.93 -14.06 8.12
CA LYS A 120 12.02 -13.68 9.20
C LYS A 120 11.74 -12.18 9.20
N GLY A 121 10.53 -11.81 9.62
CA GLY A 121 10.09 -10.44 9.76
C GLY A 121 10.78 -9.74 10.93
N ILE A 122 11.01 -8.44 10.77
CA ILE A 122 11.50 -7.55 11.82
C ILE A 122 10.28 -7.06 12.59
N ILE A 123 10.18 -7.44 13.86
CA ILE A 123 9.11 -7.00 14.76
C ILE A 123 9.39 -5.60 15.26
N GLU A 124 8.35 -4.78 15.47
CA GLU A 124 8.46 -3.41 16.00
C GLU A 124 9.42 -2.55 15.15
N TYR A 125 9.26 -2.63 13.83
CA TYR A 125 10.12 -1.94 12.89
C TYR A 125 9.98 -0.43 13.05
N LEU A 126 11.04 0.22 13.55
CA LEU A 126 11.09 1.66 13.80
C LEU A 126 11.37 2.43 12.51
N PHE A 127 10.43 3.27 12.11
CA PHE A 127 10.59 4.20 11.00
C PHE A 127 11.39 5.44 11.40
N PRO A 128 11.99 6.16 10.43
CA PRO A 128 12.56 7.49 10.65
C PRO A 128 11.56 8.52 11.21
N SER A 129 10.25 8.34 10.98
CA SER A 129 9.19 9.16 11.61
C SER A 129 9.00 8.89 13.10
N SER A 130 9.73 7.93 13.66
CA SER A 130 9.56 7.36 15.02
C SER A 130 8.29 6.53 15.24
N ASP A 131 7.47 6.34 14.20
CA ASP A 131 6.42 5.32 14.21
C ASP A 131 7.02 3.92 14.22
N LYS A 132 6.21 2.93 14.62
CA LYS A 132 6.56 1.52 14.52
C LYS A 132 5.50 0.74 13.75
N ALA A 133 5.96 -0.13 12.86
CA ALA A 133 5.14 -1.19 12.28
C ALA A 133 5.27 -2.48 13.10
N ASP A 134 4.19 -3.24 13.19
CA ASP A 134 4.17 -4.51 13.92
C ASP A 134 5.22 -5.48 13.35
N VAL A 135 5.20 -5.71 12.04
CA VAL A 135 6.20 -6.54 11.35
C VAL A 135 6.56 -5.93 10.00
N VAL A 136 7.86 -5.97 9.65
CA VAL A 136 8.33 -5.64 8.30
C VAL A 136 9.20 -6.77 7.76
N PHE A 137 8.90 -7.23 6.55
CA PHE A 137 9.76 -8.11 5.77
C PHE A 137 10.52 -7.30 4.72
N LYS A 138 11.82 -7.55 4.57
CA LYS A 138 12.67 -6.89 3.58
C LYS A 138 13.44 -7.94 2.77
N ASN A 139 13.23 -7.99 1.47
CA ASN A 139 13.99 -8.83 0.55
C ASN A 139 14.36 -8.07 -0.73
N GLY A 140 15.59 -7.56 -0.80
CA GLY A 140 16.01 -6.68 -1.89
C GLY A 140 15.15 -5.41 -1.94
N SER A 141 14.52 -5.13 -3.09
CA SER A 141 13.53 -4.05 -3.23
C SER A 141 12.14 -4.44 -2.72
N LYS A 142 11.85 -5.69 -2.38
CA LYS A 142 10.51 -6.11 -1.94
C LYS A 142 10.36 -5.91 -0.44
N TYR A 143 9.71 -4.83 -0.04
CA TYR A 143 9.36 -4.56 1.36
C TYR A 143 7.87 -4.85 1.56
N LEU A 144 7.53 -5.51 2.67
CA LEU A 144 6.16 -5.79 3.08
C LEU A 144 5.98 -5.38 4.53
N GLY A 145 5.18 -4.33 4.77
CA GLY A 145 4.70 -3.99 6.10
C GLY A 145 3.49 -4.84 6.46
N VAL A 146 3.37 -5.20 7.72
CA VAL A 146 2.21 -5.92 8.27
C VAL A 146 1.76 -5.22 9.54
N GLU A 147 0.47 -4.90 9.59
CA GLU A 147 -0.24 -4.58 10.83
C GLU A 147 -1.01 -5.82 11.25
N VAL A 148 -1.06 -6.12 12.55
CA VAL A 148 -1.84 -7.24 13.06
C VAL A 148 -2.99 -6.80 13.97
N LYS A 149 -4.14 -7.45 13.85
CA LYS A 149 -5.30 -7.28 14.73
C LYS A 149 -5.77 -8.63 15.24
N SER A 150 -5.65 -8.82 16.54
CA SER A 150 -5.98 -10.08 17.18
C SER A 150 -7.49 -10.31 17.28
N ILE A 151 -7.90 -11.50 17.74
CA ILE A 151 -9.31 -11.89 17.90
C ILE A 151 -10.11 -10.97 18.85
N ILE A 152 -9.44 -10.17 19.67
CA ILE A 152 -10.08 -9.21 20.59
C ILE A 152 -10.24 -7.81 20.00
N SER A 153 -9.70 -7.55 18.80
CA SER A 153 -9.81 -6.26 18.14
C SER A 153 -11.25 -6.00 17.70
N ASN A 154 -11.81 -4.86 18.09
CA ASN A 154 -13.12 -4.42 17.63
C ASN A 154 -13.04 -3.72 16.27
N ASP A 155 -14.19 -3.36 15.70
CA ASP A 155 -14.27 -2.72 14.38
C ASP A 155 -13.50 -1.40 14.30
N GLU A 156 -13.47 -0.60 15.38
CA GLU A 156 -12.69 0.64 15.43
C GLU A 156 -11.17 0.38 15.41
N ASP A 157 -10.70 -0.65 16.13
CA ASP A 157 -9.29 -1.04 16.12
C ASP A 157 -8.86 -1.61 14.76
N ILE A 158 -9.74 -2.37 14.11
CA ILE A 158 -9.53 -2.85 12.74
C ILE A 158 -9.51 -1.68 11.76
N ASN A 159 -10.44 -0.72 11.87
CA ASN A 159 -10.45 0.50 11.06
C ASN A 159 -9.12 1.24 11.15
N ARG A 160 -8.60 1.44 12.37
CA ARG A 160 -7.26 2.02 12.56
C ARG A 160 -6.17 1.17 11.93
N GLY A 161 -6.25 -0.15 12.04
CA GLY A 161 -5.30 -1.07 11.41
C GLY A 161 -5.19 -0.88 9.90
N ILE A 162 -6.32 -0.68 9.21
CA ILE A 162 -6.35 -0.38 7.76
C ILE A 162 -5.56 0.91 7.47
N PHE A 163 -5.79 1.99 8.24
CA PHE A 163 -5.05 3.24 8.07
C PHE A 163 -3.57 3.14 8.49
N GLN A 164 -3.23 2.31 9.47
CA GLN A 164 -1.83 1.99 9.80
C GLN A 164 -1.14 1.32 8.61
N CYS A 165 -1.80 0.40 7.90
CA CYS A 165 -1.25 -0.17 6.67
C CYS A 165 -0.98 0.89 5.60
N VAL A 166 -1.91 1.84 5.36
CA VAL A 166 -1.70 2.97 4.43
C VAL A 166 -0.47 3.78 4.82
N LYS A 167 -0.33 4.09 6.12
CA LYS A 167 0.83 4.81 6.66
C LYS A 167 2.12 4.03 6.46
N TYR A 168 2.14 2.74 6.82
CA TYR A 168 3.34 1.90 6.71
C TYR A 168 3.78 1.72 5.26
N GLN A 169 2.85 1.52 4.32
CA GLN A 169 3.16 1.47 2.90
C GLN A 169 3.84 2.77 2.45
N SER A 170 3.27 3.92 2.82
CA SER A 170 3.83 5.23 2.47
C SER A 170 5.22 5.46 3.05
N LEU A 171 5.42 5.14 4.34
CA LEU A 171 6.71 5.28 5.02
C LEU A 171 7.78 4.33 4.42
N LEU A 172 7.42 3.08 4.14
CA LEU A 172 8.35 2.12 3.51
C LEU A 172 8.73 2.56 2.09
N ARG A 173 7.78 3.06 1.28
CA ARG A 173 8.07 3.60 -0.05
C ARG A 173 8.98 4.83 0.05
N ALA A 174 8.76 5.71 1.03
CA ALA A 174 9.63 6.86 1.27
C ALA A 174 11.06 6.45 1.67
N GLU A 175 11.21 5.46 2.55
CA GLU A 175 12.53 4.89 2.87
C GLU A 175 13.21 4.30 1.63
N GLN A 176 12.47 3.56 0.81
CA GLN A 176 13.00 3.00 -0.43
C GLN A 176 13.51 4.10 -1.35
N LYS A 177 12.74 5.18 -1.54
CA LYS A 177 13.19 6.35 -2.31
C LYS A 177 14.45 6.98 -1.72
N ALA A 178 14.51 7.19 -0.40
CA ALA A 178 15.68 7.73 0.27
C ALA A 178 16.93 6.84 0.10
N LEU A 179 16.74 5.53 -0.01
CA LEU A 179 17.79 4.53 -0.30
C LEU A 179 18.03 4.34 -1.81
N MET A 180 17.39 5.14 -2.66
CA MET A 180 17.42 5.01 -4.12
C MET A 180 17.02 3.60 -4.58
N LEU A 181 15.99 3.02 -3.98
CA LEU A 181 15.39 1.75 -4.40
C LEU A 181 14.04 2.03 -5.07
N PRO A 182 13.62 1.19 -6.04
CA PRO A 182 12.25 1.26 -6.55
C PRO A 182 11.24 1.16 -5.39
N PRO A 183 10.22 2.04 -5.33
CA PRO A 183 9.29 2.12 -4.21
C PRO A 183 8.22 1.01 -4.27
N THR A 184 8.63 -0.25 -4.33
CA THR A 184 7.70 -1.39 -4.48
C THR A 184 7.08 -1.87 -3.16
N ALA A 185 7.29 -1.14 -2.05
CA ALA A 185 6.77 -1.55 -0.76
C ALA A 185 5.23 -1.62 -0.79
N ARG A 186 4.70 -2.65 -0.12
CA ARG A 186 3.27 -2.84 0.14
C ARG A 186 3.01 -3.00 1.63
N ALA A 187 1.77 -2.81 2.05
CA ALA A 187 1.32 -3.19 3.38
C ALA A 187 0.10 -4.10 3.32
N VAL A 188 -0.04 -4.98 4.32
CA VAL A 188 -1.20 -5.85 4.49
C VAL A 188 -1.69 -5.82 5.93
N LEU A 189 -2.98 -6.04 6.10
CA LEU A 189 -3.61 -6.21 7.40
C LEU A 189 -3.81 -7.69 7.66
N VAL A 190 -3.25 -8.21 8.76
CA VAL A 190 -3.52 -9.57 9.22
C VAL A 190 -4.49 -9.53 10.40
N VAL A 191 -5.59 -10.25 10.28
CA VAL A 191 -6.64 -10.30 11.30
C VAL A 191 -6.95 -11.72 11.73
N GLU A 192 -7.39 -11.89 12.97
CA GLU A 192 -7.91 -13.17 13.47
C GLU A 192 -9.43 -13.23 13.44
N GLN A 193 -10.11 -12.39 12.66
CA GLN A 193 -11.56 -12.52 12.46
C GLN A 193 -11.95 -12.02 11.09
N GLN A 194 -13.11 -12.46 10.61
CA GLN A 194 -13.66 -11.91 9.38
C GLN A 194 -14.05 -10.45 9.60
N LEU A 195 -13.79 -9.61 8.59
CA LEU A 195 -14.21 -8.22 8.63
C LEU A 195 -15.72 -8.13 8.33
N PRO A 196 -16.46 -7.24 9.00
CA PRO A 196 -17.72 -6.74 8.50
C PRO A 196 -17.56 -6.18 7.08
N LEU A 197 -18.60 -6.30 6.26
CA LEU A 197 -18.57 -5.90 4.84
C LEU A 197 -18.01 -4.49 4.65
N GLY A 198 -18.41 -3.52 5.47
CA GLY A 198 -17.94 -2.15 5.30
C GLY A 198 -16.50 -1.87 5.69
N LEU A 199 -15.88 -2.71 6.52
CA LEU A 199 -14.44 -2.64 6.75
C LEU A 199 -13.67 -3.33 5.62
N GLN A 200 -14.23 -4.38 5.03
CA GLN A 200 -13.67 -5.01 3.83
C GLN A 200 -13.68 -4.04 2.65
N ASN A 201 -14.82 -3.41 2.36
CA ASN A 201 -14.95 -2.40 1.31
C ASN A 201 -13.98 -1.23 1.52
N LEU A 202 -13.83 -0.76 2.75
CA LEU A 202 -12.85 0.29 3.07
C LEU A 202 -11.41 -0.16 2.77
N ALA A 203 -11.03 -1.38 3.15
CA ALA A 203 -9.70 -1.91 2.87
C ALA A 203 -9.46 -2.03 1.36
N ASP A 204 -10.46 -2.49 0.59
CA ASP A 204 -10.37 -2.64 -0.86
C ASP A 204 -10.22 -1.29 -1.58
N ILE A 205 -11.00 -0.27 -1.21
CA ILE A 205 -10.89 1.10 -1.74
C ILE A 205 -9.51 1.70 -1.46
N LEU A 206 -8.96 1.44 -0.26
CA LEU A 206 -7.63 1.91 0.13
C LEU A 206 -6.49 1.03 -0.41
N GLY A 207 -6.80 -0.03 -1.17
CA GLY A 207 -5.82 -0.95 -1.74
C GLY A 207 -5.07 -1.79 -0.71
N ILE A 208 -5.64 -1.98 0.49
CA ILE A 208 -5.05 -2.77 1.58
C ILE A 208 -5.58 -4.19 1.52
N LYS A 209 -4.68 -5.13 1.21
CA LYS A 209 -5.02 -6.56 1.27
C LYS A 209 -5.18 -7.01 2.72
N VAL A 210 -6.31 -7.65 2.99
CA VAL A 210 -6.63 -8.28 4.29
C VAL A 210 -6.36 -9.78 4.22
N ILE A 211 -5.75 -10.33 5.28
CA ILE A 211 -5.47 -11.76 5.43
C ILE A 211 -6.06 -12.23 6.75
N VAL A 212 -6.98 -13.20 6.69
CA VAL A 212 -7.59 -13.78 7.89
C VAL A 212 -6.81 -15.04 8.28
N HIS A 213 -6.17 -15.02 9.43
CA HIS A 213 -5.37 -16.14 9.94
C HIS A 213 -5.49 -16.25 11.46
N GLN A 214 -5.88 -17.43 11.97
CA GLN A 214 -6.12 -17.67 13.39
C GLN A 214 -4.85 -18.21 14.08
N VAL A 215 -4.38 -17.55 15.14
CA VAL A 215 -3.27 -18.01 15.99
C VAL A 215 -3.73 -18.20 17.43
N ASN A 216 -4.45 -17.22 17.95
CA ASN A 216 -5.03 -17.21 19.28
C ASN A 216 -6.38 -17.94 19.30
N LYS A 217 -6.73 -18.48 20.47
CA LYS A 217 -8.03 -19.11 20.74
C LYS A 217 -8.93 -18.21 21.61
#